data_AF-I3T6X4-F1
#
_entry.id   AF-I3T6X4-F1
#
_cell.length_a   1.000
_cell.length_b   1.000
_cell.length_c   1.000
_cell.angle_alpha   90.00
_cell.angle_beta   90.00
_cell.angle_gamma   90.00
#
_symmetry.space_group_name_H-M   'P 1'
#
loop_
_entity.id
_entity.type
_entity.pdbx_description
1 polymer ?
#
loop_
_entity_poly.entity_id
_entity_poly.type
_entity_poly.pdbx_seq_one_letter_code
_entity_poly.pdbx_strand_id
1 'polypeptide(L)'
;MLGNMTTQSLFLLLLVSILASHSNAYPLSTQGRWIIDESTGQRAKLVCANWAGHLQPMIPEGLDRRPLKEIVSELVKHKFNCVRLTYAIYMWTRYGGHIVSGTFDGLDVPEVVAGIAKNNPSVLKMTHIQVFEAVVHELGAQNVKALLDNHVSEPKWCCNDDDENGFFHDRHFDPQEWVQGLTLAAKHFADITPLWQ
;
A
#
# COMPACT_ATOMS: atom_id res chain seq x y z
N MET A 1 15.76 -45.20 0.80
CA MET A 1 15.27 -45.50 -0.56
C MET A 1 14.98 -44.17 -1.23
N LEU A 2 15.91 -43.66 -2.05
CA LEU A 2 15.64 -42.49 -2.90
C LEU A 2 14.96 -43.00 -4.17
N GLY A 3 13.68 -42.67 -4.36
CA GLY A 3 12.95 -42.99 -5.57
C GLY A 3 13.49 -42.18 -6.75
N ASN A 4 13.79 -42.85 -7.86
CA ASN A 4 14.22 -42.21 -9.10
C ASN A 4 13.11 -41.28 -9.61
N MET A 5 13.36 -39.96 -9.56
CA MET A 5 12.51 -38.97 -10.22
C MET A 5 12.65 -39.11 -11.73
N THR A 6 11.53 -39.29 -12.43
CA THR A 6 11.48 -39.37 -13.89
C THR A 6 11.78 -38.01 -14.54
N THR A 7 12.42 -38.03 -15.72
CA THR A 7 12.84 -36.84 -16.48
C THR A 7 11.70 -35.87 -16.78
N GLN A 8 10.47 -36.37 -16.93
CA GLN A 8 9.26 -35.55 -17.08
C GLN A 8 8.92 -34.75 -15.81
N SER A 9 9.11 -35.32 -14.62
CA SER A 9 8.87 -34.66 -13.33
C SER A 9 9.88 -33.55 -13.08
N LEU A 10 11.13 -33.77 -13.48
CA LEU A 10 12.18 -32.74 -13.47
C LEU A 10 11.86 -31.58 -14.41
N PHE A 11 11.34 -31.86 -15.61
CA PHE A 11 10.92 -30.82 -16.57
C PHE A 11 9.74 -30.00 -16.06
N LEU A 12 8.75 -30.65 -15.43
CA LEU A 12 7.58 -29.97 -14.88
C LEU A 12 7.95 -29.09 -13.68
N LEU A 13 8.84 -29.57 -12.80
CA LEU A 13 9.41 -28.77 -11.71
C LEU A 13 10.19 -27.57 -12.24
N LEU A 14 10.98 -27.74 -13.30
CA LEU A 14 11.70 -26.63 -13.94
C LEU A 14 10.72 -25.59 -14.51
N LEU A 15 9.63 -26.03 -15.14
CA LEU A 15 8.62 -25.15 -15.73
C LEU A 15 7.83 -24.35 -14.68
N VAL A 16 7.48 -24.97 -13.55
CA VAL A 16 6.83 -24.31 -12.41
C VAL A 16 7.77 -23.29 -11.77
N SER A 17 9.07 -23.61 -11.69
CA SER A 17 10.10 -22.68 -11.19
C SER A 17 10.26 -21.44 -12.07
N ILE A 18 10.12 -21.58 -13.41
CA ILE A 18 10.24 -20.48 -14.37
C ILE A 18 8.98 -19.60 -14.38
N LEU A 19 7.81 -20.15 -14.03
CA LEU A 19 6.54 -19.41 -13.97
C LEU A 19 6.28 -18.74 -12.62
N ALA A 20 7.07 -19.05 -11.59
CA ALA A 20 7.02 -18.35 -10.31
C ALA A 20 7.63 -16.94 -10.48
N SER A 21 6.80 -15.98 -10.89
CA SER A 21 7.14 -14.56 -10.75
C SER A 21 7.18 -14.25 -9.26
N HIS A 22 8.37 -14.30 -8.67
CA HIS A 22 8.59 -13.87 -7.31
C HIS A 22 8.31 -12.36 -7.31
N SER A 23 7.32 -11.89 -6.56
CA SER A 23 7.18 -10.45 -6.29
C SER A 23 7.83 -10.17 -4.96
N ASN A 24 9.16 -10.14 -4.95
CA ASN A 24 9.89 -9.56 -3.82
C ASN A 24 9.72 -8.03 -3.88
N ALA A 25 9.76 -7.36 -2.73
CA ALA A 25 10.12 -5.95 -2.69
C ALA A 25 11.59 -5.85 -3.14
N TYR A 26 11.83 -5.97 -4.45
CA TYR A 26 13.16 -6.01 -5.03
C TYR A 26 13.85 -4.68 -4.79
N PRO A 27 15.11 -4.68 -4.37
CA PRO A 27 15.80 -3.44 -4.12
C PRO A 27 15.88 -2.65 -5.44
N LEU A 28 15.40 -1.42 -5.40
CA LEU A 28 15.57 -0.44 -6.46
C LEU A 28 16.81 0.38 -6.10
N SER A 29 17.69 0.58 -7.06
CA SER A 29 18.82 1.51 -6.95
C SER A 29 18.68 2.68 -7.91
N THR A 30 19.65 3.59 -7.85
CA THR A 30 19.75 4.70 -8.81
C THR A 30 21.09 4.66 -9.54
N GLN A 31 21.06 4.85 -10.86
CA GLN A 31 22.24 5.08 -11.68
C GLN A 31 22.07 6.40 -12.44
N GLY A 32 22.72 7.46 -11.93
CA GLY A 32 22.49 8.82 -12.41
C GLY A 32 21.01 9.20 -12.24
N ARG A 33 20.35 9.55 -13.34
CA ARG A 33 18.92 9.94 -13.34
C ARG A 33 17.94 8.76 -13.43
N TRP A 34 18.42 7.52 -13.47
CA TRP A 34 17.59 6.34 -13.70
C TRP A 34 17.35 5.56 -12.42
N ILE A 35 16.12 5.10 -12.24
CA ILE A 35 15.79 4.04 -11.29
C ILE A 35 16.15 2.72 -11.96
N ILE A 36 16.91 1.88 -11.27
CA ILE A 36 17.39 0.59 -11.73
C ILE A 36 16.75 -0.50 -10.86
N ASP A 37 16.26 -1.53 -11.52
CA ASP A 37 15.91 -2.79 -10.85
C ASP A 37 17.22 -3.53 -10.56
N GLU A 38 17.61 -3.67 -9.30
CA GLU A 38 18.91 -4.27 -8.95
C GLU A 38 19.01 -5.73 -9.36
N SER A 39 17.89 -6.47 -9.38
CA SER A 39 17.89 -7.89 -9.70
C SER A 39 18.22 -8.17 -11.17
N THR A 40 17.80 -7.26 -12.05
CA THR A 40 17.97 -7.39 -13.51
C THR A 40 19.04 -6.46 -14.08
N GLY A 41 19.45 -5.44 -13.31
CA GLY A 41 20.28 -4.33 -13.78
C GLY A 41 19.59 -3.44 -14.82
N GLN A 42 18.30 -3.65 -15.08
CA GLN A 42 17.56 -2.91 -16.10
C GLN A 42 16.93 -1.64 -15.54
N ARG A 43 16.71 -0.65 -16.40
CA ARG A 43 15.98 0.55 -16.03
C ARG A 43 14.53 0.23 -15.67
N ALA A 44 14.14 0.54 -14.45
CA ALA A 44 12.75 0.53 -14.02
C ALA A 44 12.06 1.85 -14.44
N LYS A 45 10.91 1.75 -15.12
CA LYS A 45 10.06 2.90 -15.43
C LYS A 45 8.77 2.80 -14.61
N LEU A 46 8.48 3.84 -13.85
CA LEU A 46 7.27 3.96 -13.04
C LEU A 46 6.17 4.66 -13.86
N VAL A 47 5.04 3.98 -14.01
CA VAL A 47 3.80 4.50 -14.59
C VAL A 47 2.76 4.38 -13.48
N CYS A 48 2.67 5.43 -12.66
CA CYS A 48 1.88 5.37 -11.42
C CYS A 48 0.54 6.09 -11.53
N ALA A 49 -0.46 5.55 -10.84
CA ALA A 49 -1.62 6.31 -10.41
C ALA A 49 -1.39 6.90 -9.00
N ASN A 50 -2.15 7.94 -8.63
CA ASN A 50 -2.24 8.39 -7.23
C ASN A 50 -3.50 7.79 -6.61
N TRP A 51 -3.40 7.28 -5.39
CA TRP A 51 -4.56 6.81 -4.63
C TRP A 51 -4.56 7.45 -3.24
N ALA A 52 -5.56 8.30 -3.01
CA ALA A 52 -5.73 9.02 -1.76
C ALA A 52 -6.16 8.08 -0.63
N GLY A 53 -5.46 8.15 0.51
CA GLY A 53 -5.74 7.41 1.74
C GLY A 53 -5.34 8.19 3.01
N HIS A 54 -4.93 9.44 2.86
CA HIS A 54 -4.50 10.34 3.94
C HIS A 54 -5.64 11.19 4.52
N LEU A 55 -6.85 11.11 3.95
CA LEU A 55 -8.00 11.91 4.38
C LEU A 55 -8.53 11.43 5.74
N GLN A 56 -9.54 12.13 6.29
CA GLN A 56 -10.11 11.84 7.61
C GLN A 56 -10.49 10.37 7.86
N PRO A 57 -11.03 9.61 6.87
CA PRO A 57 -11.28 8.18 7.06
C PRO A 57 -10.01 7.33 7.25
N MET A 58 -8.83 7.83 6.87
CA MET A 58 -7.52 7.16 6.92
C MET A 58 -7.48 5.79 6.23
N ILE A 59 -8.32 5.59 5.21
CA ILE A 59 -8.30 4.43 4.33
C ILE A 59 -8.31 4.88 2.87
N PRO A 60 -7.79 4.07 1.93
CA PRO A 60 -7.84 4.42 0.52
C PRO A 60 -9.27 4.62 0.01
N GLU A 61 -9.49 5.72 -0.70
CA GLU A 61 -10.81 6.13 -1.21
C GLU A 61 -11.41 5.11 -2.20
N GLY A 62 -12.73 5.03 -2.26
CA GLY A 62 -13.47 4.19 -3.21
C GLY A 62 -13.70 2.74 -2.78
N LEU A 63 -13.21 2.32 -1.61
CA LEU A 63 -13.52 1.00 -1.02
C LEU A 63 -15.00 0.83 -0.67
N ASP A 64 -15.77 1.92 -0.62
CA ASP A 64 -17.23 1.91 -0.54
C ASP A 64 -17.92 1.60 -1.87
N ARG A 65 -17.23 1.79 -3.01
CA ARG A 65 -17.81 1.67 -4.35
C ARG A 65 -17.54 0.34 -5.03
N ARG A 66 -16.36 -0.25 -4.84
CA ARG A 66 -15.96 -1.50 -5.51
C ARG A 66 -15.08 -2.38 -4.63
N PRO A 67 -15.07 -3.72 -4.84
CA PRO A 67 -14.12 -4.61 -4.19
C PRO A 67 -12.67 -4.17 -4.47
N LEU A 68 -11.81 -4.23 -3.45
CA LEU A 68 -10.39 -3.83 -3.52
C LEU A 68 -9.67 -4.47 -4.71
N LYS A 69 -9.85 -5.78 -4.90
CA LYS A 69 -9.28 -6.54 -6.02
C LYS A 69 -9.67 -5.97 -7.39
N GLU A 70 -10.92 -5.56 -7.56
CA GLU A 70 -11.40 -4.99 -8.82
C GLU A 70 -10.82 -3.60 -9.08
N ILE A 71 -10.67 -2.77 -8.03
CA ILE A 71 -10.03 -1.45 -8.14
C ILE A 71 -8.59 -1.62 -8.65
N VAL A 72 -7.83 -2.54 -8.05
CA VAL A 72 -6.45 -2.84 -8.48
C VAL A 72 -6.42 -3.43 -9.90
N SER A 73 -7.36 -4.30 -10.25
CA SER A 73 -7.45 -4.86 -11.61
C SER A 73 -7.69 -3.80 -12.68
N GLU A 74 -8.45 -2.73 -12.39
CA GLU A 74 -8.60 -1.61 -13.33
C GLU A 74 -7.27 -0.87 -13.55
N LEU A 75 -6.44 -0.70 -12.51
CA LEU A 75 -5.09 -0.10 -12.67
C LEU A 75 -4.23 -0.92 -13.64
N VAL A 76 -4.21 -2.24 -13.47
CA VAL A 76 -3.45 -3.17 -14.32
C VAL A 76 -3.97 -3.15 -15.76
N LYS A 77 -5.29 -3.18 -15.94
CA LYS A 77 -5.94 -3.07 -17.25
C LYS A 77 -5.53 -1.80 -18.00
N HIS A 78 -5.42 -0.69 -17.27
CA HIS A 78 -4.96 0.60 -17.79
C HIS A 78 -3.43 0.78 -17.81
N LYS A 79 -2.67 -0.30 -17.59
CA LYS A 79 -1.20 -0.37 -17.71
C LYS A 79 -0.42 0.48 -16.70
N PHE A 80 -1.04 0.82 -15.57
CA PHE A 80 -0.28 1.30 -14.42
C PHE A 80 0.51 0.15 -13.80
N ASN A 81 1.75 0.41 -13.41
CA ASN A 81 2.62 -0.56 -12.74
C ASN A 81 3.02 -0.12 -11.32
N CYS A 82 2.51 1.02 -10.87
CA CYS A 82 2.65 1.47 -9.51
C CYS A 82 1.48 2.34 -9.04
N VAL A 83 1.38 2.51 -7.72
CA VAL A 83 0.50 3.48 -7.08
C VAL A 83 1.32 4.30 -6.10
N ARG A 84 1.23 5.63 -6.21
CA ARG A 84 1.57 6.54 -5.12
C ARG A 84 0.42 6.51 -4.12
N LEU A 85 0.62 5.79 -3.03
CA LEU A 85 -0.39 5.52 -2.00
C LEU A 85 -0.14 6.44 -0.82
N THR A 86 -1.01 7.43 -0.67
CA THR A 86 -0.84 8.49 0.33
C THR A 86 -1.34 8.03 1.69
N TYR A 87 -0.70 8.47 2.77
CA TYR A 87 -1.17 8.29 4.15
C TYR A 87 -0.83 9.51 5.02
N ALA A 88 -1.48 9.61 6.18
CA ALA A 88 -1.20 10.62 7.19
C ALA A 88 -0.26 10.07 8.28
N ILE A 89 0.65 10.87 8.85
CA ILE A 89 1.52 10.41 9.97
C ILE A 89 0.69 9.88 11.14
N TYR A 90 -0.38 10.58 11.50
CA TYR A 90 -1.21 10.18 12.64
C TYR A 90 -1.83 8.80 12.45
N MET A 91 -2.05 8.33 11.21
CA MET A 91 -2.48 6.95 10.94
C MET A 91 -1.57 5.93 11.63
N TRP A 92 -0.26 6.18 11.60
CA TRP A 92 0.76 5.31 12.19
C TRP A 92 0.99 5.57 13.68
N THR A 93 1.05 6.84 14.09
CA THR A 93 1.51 7.22 15.45
C THR A 93 0.39 7.33 16.47
N ARG A 94 -0.82 7.76 16.04
CA ARG A 94 -1.95 8.06 16.94
C ARG A 94 -3.14 7.13 16.74
N TYR A 95 -3.31 6.60 15.53
CA TYR A 95 -4.47 5.79 15.14
C TYR A 95 -4.10 4.34 14.79
N GLY A 96 -2.86 3.90 14.99
CA GLY A 96 -2.38 2.59 14.51
C GLY A 96 -3.17 1.38 15.04
N GLY A 97 -3.72 1.49 16.25
CA GLY A 97 -4.59 0.47 16.86
C GLY A 97 -6.09 0.72 16.70
N HIS A 98 -6.50 1.82 16.07
CA HIS A 98 -7.91 2.19 15.96
C HIS A 98 -8.58 1.42 14.83
N ILE A 99 -9.80 0.94 15.09
CA ILE A 99 -10.63 0.24 14.12
C ILE A 99 -11.33 1.27 13.23
N VAL A 100 -11.39 0.97 11.93
CA VAL A 100 -11.94 1.84 10.88
C VAL A 100 -13.39 2.24 11.18
N SER A 101 -14.24 1.33 11.66
CA SER A 101 -15.62 1.66 12.02
C SER A 101 -15.71 2.77 13.08
N GLY A 102 -14.82 2.76 14.06
CA GLY A 102 -14.81 3.78 15.12
C GLY A 102 -14.44 5.18 14.60
N THR A 103 -13.65 5.27 13.53
CA THR A 103 -13.41 6.56 12.85
C THR A 103 -14.63 7.01 12.07
N PHE A 104 -15.34 6.09 11.40
CA PHE A 104 -16.56 6.42 10.65
C PHE A 104 -17.72 6.87 11.53
N ASP A 105 -17.83 6.38 12.77
CA ASP A 105 -18.85 6.82 13.73
C ASP A 105 -18.83 8.34 13.95
N GLY A 106 -17.68 8.99 13.75
CA GLY A 106 -17.50 10.44 13.88
C GLY A 106 -17.71 11.27 12.61
N LEU A 107 -17.97 10.65 11.45
CA LEU A 107 -17.94 11.32 10.14
C LEU A 107 -19.30 11.56 9.46
N ASP A 108 -20.42 11.13 10.05
CA ASP A 108 -21.79 11.25 9.47
C ASP A 108 -21.87 10.81 7.98
N VAL A 109 -21.38 9.61 7.69
CA VAL A 109 -21.33 9.03 6.32
C VAL A 109 -21.97 7.63 6.23
N PRO A 110 -23.26 7.47 6.58
CA PRO A 110 -23.91 6.16 6.64
C PRO A 110 -23.90 5.42 5.28
N GLU A 111 -24.01 6.14 4.16
CA GLU A 111 -23.96 5.56 2.82
C GLU A 111 -22.59 4.95 2.49
N VAL A 112 -21.50 5.60 2.92
CA VAL A 112 -20.13 5.11 2.74
C VAL A 112 -19.93 3.83 3.54
N VAL A 113 -20.35 3.82 4.82
CA VAL A 113 -20.27 2.64 5.68
C VAL A 113 -21.06 1.46 5.08
N ALA A 114 -22.27 1.71 4.57
CA ALA A 114 -23.08 0.69 3.88
C ALA A 114 -22.39 0.20 2.59
N GLY A 115 -21.77 1.09 1.82
CA GLY A 115 -20.99 0.74 0.64
C GLY A 115 -19.79 -0.15 0.96
N ILE A 116 -19.03 0.18 2.01
CA ILE A 116 -17.92 -0.65 2.49
C ILE A 116 -18.43 -2.00 2.95
N ALA A 117 -19.50 -2.05 3.75
CA ALA A 117 -20.11 -3.29 4.21
C ALA A 117 -20.55 -4.19 3.04
N LYS A 118 -20.99 -3.60 1.94
CA LYS A 118 -21.37 -4.33 0.72
C LYS A 118 -20.17 -4.84 -0.07
N ASN A 119 -19.17 -4.00 -0.29
CA ASN A 119 -18.10 -4.26 -1.26
C ASN A 119 -16.82 -4.85 -0.63
N ASN A 120 -16.51 -4.46 0.61
CA ASN A 120 -15.31 -4.85 1.35
C ASN A 120 -15.61 -5.02 2.85
N PRO A 121 -16.49 -5.96 3.26
CA PRO A 121 -17.03 -6.03 4.63
C PRO A 121 -15.99 -6.20 5.74
N SER A 122 -14.82 -6.78 5.45
CA SER A 122 -13.75 -6.95 6.42
C SER A 122 -13.11 -5.62 6.84
N VAL A 123 -13.12 -4.60 5.96
CA VAL A 123 -12.49 -3.28 6.19
C VAL A 123 -13.02 -2.62 7.46
N LEU A 124 -14.32 -2.73 7.73
CA LEU A 124 -14.92 -2.13 8.93
C LEU A 124 -14.43 -2.73 10.25
N LYS A 125 -13.82 -3.92 10.22
CA LYS A 125 -13.31 -4.62 11.41
C LYS A 125 -11.78 -4.55 11.52
N MET A 126 -11.12 -3.99 10.52
CA MET A 126 -9.67 -3.83 10.46
C MET A 126 -9.24 -2.53 11.13
N THR A 127 -7.99 -2.47 11.59
CA THR A 127 -7.35 -1.18 11.89
C THR A 127 -6.99 -0.44 10.61
N HIS A 128 -6.74 0.86 10.71
CA HIS A 128 -6.27 1.66 9.56
C HIS A 128 -5.01 1.09 8.93
N ILE A 129 -4.04 0.66 9.75
CA ILE A 129 -2.81 0.02 9.27
C ILE A 129 -3.11 -1.29 8.55
N GLN A 130 -4.02 -2.13 9.05
CA GLN A 130 -4.41 -3.38 8.40
C GLN A 130 -5.09 -3.16 7.05
N VAL A 131 -5.92 -2.12 6.92
CA VAL A 131 -6.51 -1.77 5.62
C VAL A 131 -5.45 -1.29 4.64
N PHE A 132 -4.54 -0.42 5.09
CA PHE A 132 -3.44 0.08 4.28
C PHE A 132 -2.53 -1.07 3.80
N GLU A 133 -2.20 -2.00 4.69
CA GLU A 133 -1.48 -3.24 4.37
C GLU A 133 -2.23 -4.12 3.37
N ALA A 134 -3.54 -4.32 3.55
CA ALA A 134 -4.36 -5.10 2.63
C ALA A 134 -4.34 -4.51 1.20
N VAL A 135 -4.35 -3.18 1.08
CA VAL A 135 -4.22 -2.49 -0.22
C VAL A 135 -2.84 -2.70 -0.82
N VAL A 136 -1.75 -2.52 -0.05
CA VAL A 136 -0.38 -2.78 -0.52
C VAL A 136 -0.21 -4.25 -0.95
N HIS A 137 -0.80 -5.17 -0.21
CA HIS A 137 -0.76 -6.60 -0.51
C HIS A 137 -1.51 -6.94 -1.80
N GLU A 138 -2.70 -6.40 -2.03
CA GLU A 138 -3.45 -6.61 -3.27
C GLU A 138 -2.73 -5.99 -4.48
N LEU A 139 -2.13 -4.80 -4.32
CA LEU A 139 -1.27 -4.20 -5.34
C LEU A 139 -0.14 -5.17 -5.72
N GLY A 140 0.57 -5.69 -4.72
CA GLY A 140 1.65 -6.67 -4.93
C GLY A 140 1.17 -7.97 -5.59
N ALA A 141 0.02 -8.50 -5.17
CA ALA A 141 -0.57 -9.72 -5.73
C ALA A 141 -0.91 -9.59 -7.22
N GLN A 142 -1.13 -8.36 -7.71
CA GLN A 142 -1.37 -8.06 -9.12
C GLN A 142 -0.16 -7.39 -9.81
N ASN A 143 1.04 -7.52 -9.24
CA ASN A 143 2.31 -6.98 -9.77
C ASN A 143 2.32 -5.45 -9.94
N VAL A 144 1.61 -4.71 -9.09
CA VAL A 144 1.62 -3.25 -9.00
C VAL A 144 2.47 -2.84 -7.79
N LYS A 145 3.46 -1.98 -7.99
CA LYS A 145 4.34 -1.51 -6.91
C LYS A 145 3.64 -0.42 -6.09
N ALA A 146 3.90 -0.36 -4.78
CA ALA A 146 3.45 0.74 -3.94
C ALA A 146 4.60 1.72 -3.69
N LEU A 147 4.36 3.01 -3.94
CA LEU A 147 5.17 4.12 -3.48
C LEU A 147 4.43 4.74 -2.30
N LEU A 148 4.91 4.48 -1.08
CA LEU A 148 4.28 4.99 0.14
C LEU A 148 4.61 6.48 0.27
N ASP A 149 3.57 7.29 0.37
CA ASP A 149 3.65 8.75 0.39
C ASP A 149 3.08 9.27 1.71
N ASN A 150 3.96 9.72 2.60
CA ASN A 150 3.55 10.56 3.70
C ASN A 150 3.08 11.91 3.12
N HIS A 151 1.78 12.14 3.17
CA HIS A 151 1.15 13.27 2.50
C HIS A 151 0.92 14.47 3.44
N VAL A 152 0.48 14.18 4.66
CA VAL A 152 0.14 15.15 5.71
C VAL A 152 0.39 14.51 7.08
N SER A 153 0.42 15.32 8.14
CA SER A 153 0.51 14.77 9.49
C SER A 153 -0.87 14.44 10.05
N GLU A 154 -1.73 15.45 10.12
CA GLU A 154 -3.13 15.33 10.50
C GLU A 154 -3.97 14.88 9.29
N PRO A 155 -4.83 13.85 9.43
CA PRO A 155 -5.65 13.36 8.33
C PRO A 155 -6.69 14.39 7.90
N LYS A 156 -6.56 14.91 6.67
CA LYS A 156 -7.49 15.90 6.10
C LYS A 156 -7.24 16.15 4.62
N TRP A 157 -8.14 16.92 4.01
CA TRP A 157 -7.90 17.50 2.68
C TRP A 157 -6.89 18.65 2.79
N CYS A 158 -5.82 18.59 2.01
CA CYS A 158 -4.77 19.60 1.92
C CYS A 158 -4.92 20.38 0.58
N CYS A 159 -4.10 21.37 0.21
CA CYS A 159 -2.81 21.79 0.76
C CYS A 159 -2.76 23.32 0.68
N ASN A 160 -3.55 23.98 1.53
CA ASN A 160 -3.52 25.44 1.61
C ASN A 160 -2.32 25.88 2.44
N ASP A 161 -1.80 27.08 2.18
CA ASP A 161 -0.63 27.63 2.89
C ASP A 161 -0.86 27.79 4.42
N ASP A 162 -2.13 27.78 4.86
CA ASP A 162 -2.56 27.93 6.25
C ASP A 162 -3.15 26.63 6.84
N ASP A 163 -2.86 25.48 6.22
CA ASP A 163 -3.39 24.20 6.69
C ASP A 163 -2.63 23.61 7.89
N GLU A 164 -1.62 24.29 8.41
CA GLU A 164 -0.88 23.88 9.61
C GLU A 164 -0.28 22.44 9.53
N ASN A 165 -0.07 21.89 8.32
CA ASN A 165 0.54 20.58 8.06
C ASN A 165 1.82 20.65 7.19
N GLY A 166 2.18 21.83 6.69
CA GLY A 166 3.12 21.99 5.59
C GLY A 166 4.59 21.99 5.98
N PHE A 167 4.97 22.52 7.16
CA PHE A 167 6.38 22.72 7.48
C PHE A 167 6.73 22.71 8.98
N PHE A 168 8.03 22.74 9.29
CA PHE A 168 8.53 22.81 10.66
C PHE A 168 7.89 23.96 11.44
N HIS A 169 7.48 23.67 12.68
CA HIS A 169 6.75 24.55 13.61
C HIS A 169 5.25 24.72 13.34
N ASP A 170 4.71 24.16 12.26
CA ASP A 170 3.26 24.10 12.10
C ASP A 170 2.62 23.23 13.19
N ARG A 171 1.37 23.56 13.55
CA ARG A 171 0.66 22.94 14.68
C ARG A 171 0.64 21.41 14.59
N HIS A 172 0.48 20.87 13.38
CA HIS A 172 0.37 19.44 13.18
C HIS A 172 1.66 18.81 12.64
N PHE A 173 2.73 19.57 12.41
CA PHE A 173 4.02 19.04 11.98
C PHE A 173 5.04 19.03 13.13
N ASP A 174 5.11 17.90 13.84
CA ASP A 174 6.21 17.59 14.75
C ASP A 174 7.28 16.73 14.02
N PRO A 175 8.52 17.22 13.84
CA PRO A 175 9.58 16.47 13.17
C PRO A 175 9.89 15.12 13.81
N GLN A 176 9.79 15.00 15.14
CA GLN A 176 10.09 13.75 15.85
C GLN A 176 8.98 12.72 15.62
N GLU A 177 7.72 13.14 15.69
CA GLU A 177 6.59 12.28 15.36
C GLU A 177 6.59 11.90 13.87
N TRP A 178 6.99 12.81 12.99
CA TRP A 178 7.15 12.55 11.56
C TRP A 178 8.20 11.45 11.30
N VAL A 179 9.40 11.57 11.89
CA VAL A 179 10.44 10.51 11.79
C VAL A 179 9.95 9.19 12.40
N GLN A 180 9.25 9.25 13.54
CA GLN A 180 8.69 8.06 14.18
C GLN A 180 7.67 7.36 13.27
N GLY A 181 6.71 8.09 12.69
CA GLY A 181 5.69 7.54 11.81
C GLY A 181 6.29 6.97 10.51
N LEU A 182 7.27 7.64 9.92
CA LEU A 182 8.04 7.08 8.79
C LEU A 182 8.77 5.78 9.17
N THR A 183 9.37 5.73 10.36
CA THR A 183 10.06 4.54 10.86
C THR A 183 9.10 3.38 11.10
N LEU A 184 7.92 3.65 11.66
CA LEU A 184 6.87 2.64 11.87
C LEU A 184 6.41 2.06 10.53
N ALA A 185 6.08 2.92 9.56
CA ALA A 185 5.68 2.50 8.21
C ALA A 185 6.78 1.66 7.53
N ALA A 186 8.03 2.14 7.55
CA ALA A 186 9.15 1.45 6.94
C ALA A 186 9.41 0.07 7.58
N LYS A 187 9.39 -0.03 8.91
CA LYS A 187 9.55 -1.31 9.62
C LYS A 187 8.41 -2.27 9.30
N HIS A 188 7.16 -1.78 9.31
CA HIS A 188 5.98 -2.59 9.01
C HIS A 188 6.12 -3.30 7.65
N PHE A 189 6.60 -2.60 6.62
CA PHE A 189 6.77 -3.17 5.27
C PHE A 189 8.15 -3.77 4.99
N ALA A 190 9.15 -3.55 5.85
CA ALA A 190 10.44 -4.23 5.76
C ALA A 190 10.37 -5.69 6.20
N ASP A 191 9.53 -5.98 7.21
CA ASP A 191 9.37 -7.33 7.78
C ASP A 191 8.31 -8.16 7.05
N ILE A 192 7.53 -7.56 6.15
CA ILE A 192 6.62 -8.28 5.26
C ILE A 192 7.46 -9.03 4.23
N THR A 193 7.81 -10.26 4.58
CA THR A 193 8.17 -11.28 3.60
C THR A 193 6.94 -11.43 2.70
N PRO A 194 7.07 -11.39 1.35
CA PRO A 194 5.93 -11.67 0.48
C PRO A 194 5.36 -13.03 0.90
N LEU A 195 4.11 -13.07 1.37
CA LEU A 195 3.41 -14.31 1.76
C LEU A 195 3.09 -15.22 0.55
N TRP A 196 3.79 -15.02 -0.56
CA TRP A 196 3.60 -15.68 -1.85
C TRP A 196 4.81 -16.54 -2.20
N GLN A 197 5.22 -17.42 -1.28
CA GLN A 197 6.06 -18.58 -1.58
C GLN A 197 5.18 -19.78 -1.94
#